data_AF-A0A955J7N8-F1
#
_entry.id   AF-A0A955J7N8-F1
#
_cell.length_a   1.000
_cell.length_b   1.000
_cell.length_c   1.000
_cell.angle_alpha   90.00
_cell.angle_beta   90.00
_cell.angle_gamma   90.00
#
_symmetry.space_group_name_H-M   'P 1'
#
loop_
_entity.id
_entity.type
_entity.pdbx_description
1 polymer ?
#
loop_
_entity_poly.entity_id
_entity_poly.type
_entity_poly.pdbx_seq_one_letter_code
_entity_poly.pdbx_strand_id
1 'polypeptide(L)'
;MSKLELTPPIIIITMGYPGSGKTFFARQFSDTYSLPRISEEVIRYELFESPSFNNDESDILERVMFYALAELMKTGSSIICDAAFMKLAQRKRLYELATKAGYRTLTVWVQTDLVTSATRSSRRDKRSVDSKHSFNLDKSTFKYIVSNIEKPIEKENSIVISGKHPFKNQSIAVLKKITSTYSEALVNKTGVVNPLADPVKPSLSRSIKTKFVQ
;
A
#
# COMPACT_ATOMS: atom_id res chain seq x y z
N MET A 1 17.80 -1.40 -13.17
CA MET A 1 16.79 -1.56 -12.09
C MET A 1 16.31 -3.00 -12.12
N SER A 2 16.21 -3.66 -10.96
CA SER A 2 15.72 -5.04 -10.88
C SER A 2 14.20 -5.01 -10.73
N LYS A 3 13.46 -5.48 -11.73
CA LYS A 3 11.99 -5.56 -11.67
C LYS A 3 11.58 -6.65 -10.68
N LEU A 4 10.73 -6.33 -9.70
CA LEU A 4 10.17 -7.34 -8.80
C LEU A 4 8.94 -7.99 -9.44
N GLU A 5 9.15 -9.15 -10.06
CA GLU A 5 8.07 -9.95 -10.63
C GLU A 5 7.66 -11.05 -9.65
N LEU A 6 6.37 -11.08 -9.30
CA LEU A 6 5.81 -12.02 -8.33
C LEU A 6 4.59 -12.68 -8.94
N THR A 7 4.45 -13.97 -8.67
CA THR A 7 3.34 -14.78 -9.18
C THR A 7 2.72 -15.59 -8.04
N PRO A 8 1.44 -15.37 -7.68
CA PRO A 8 0.57 -14.27 -8.13
C PRO A 8 1.14 -12.88 -7.76
N PRO A 9 0.74 -11.79 -8.42
CA PRO A 9 1.18 -10.44 -8.06
C PRO A 9 0.68 -10.02 -6.67
N ILE A 10 1.30 -8.98 -6.09
CA ILE A 10 0.97 -8.49 -4.74
C ILE A 10 0.58 -7.02 -4.74
N ILE A 11 -0.39 -6.66 -3.90
CA ILE A 11 -0.64 -5.28 -3.47
C ILE A 11 0.08 -5.03 -2.15
N ILE A 12 1.01 -4.08 -2.17
CA ILE A 12 1.73 -3.61 -0.99
C ILE A 12 1.04 -2.34 -0.48
N ILE A 13 0.41 -2.44 0.68
CA ILE A 13 -0.25 -1.32 1.35
C ILE A 13 0.74 -0.66 2.28
N THR A 14 0.98 0.64 2.16
CA THR A 14 1.80 1.37 3.14
C THR A 14 0.92 2.14 4.11
N MET A 15 1.00 1.83 5.41
CA MET A 15 0.22 2.49 6.46
C MET A 15 1.09 2.99 7.62
N GLY A 16 0.53 3.85 8.49
CA GLY A 16 1.27 4.51 9.58
C GLY A 16 0.92 5.99 9.75
N TYR A 17 1.42 6.61 10.82
CA TYR A 17 1.11 8.00 11.15
C TYR A 17 1.58 9.00 10.10
N PRO A 18 0.91 10.16 9.93
CA PRO A 18 1.49 11.28 9.21
C PRO A 18 2.92 11.57 9.70
N GLY A 19 3.86 11.78 8.77
CA GLY A 19 5.28 11.96 9.13
C GLY A 19 6.07 10.68 9.46
N SER A 20 5.49 9.49 9.43
CA SER A 20 6.21 8.23 9.72
C SER A 20 7.14 7.74 8.61
N GLY A 21 7.09 8.34 7.41
CA GLY A 21 7.94 7.96 6.28
C GLY A 21 7.32 6.99 5.27
N LYS A 22 5.98 6.78 5.30
CA LYS A 22 5.27 5.94 4.33
C LYS A 22 5.54 6.32 2.88
N THR A 23 5.31 7.59 2.52
CA THR A 23 5.49 8.12 1.17
C THR A 23 6.92 7.94 0.68
N PHE A 24 7.90 8.21 1.55
CA PHE A 24 9.32 7.97 1.28
C PHE A 24 9.59 6.50 0.98
N PHE A 25 9.12 5.57 1.83
CA PHE A 25 9.28 4.14 1.61
C PHE A 25 8.59 3.69 0.32
N ALA A 26 7.33 4.09 0.11
CA ALA A 26 6.52 3.72 -1.04
C ALA A 26 7.18 4.17 -2.36
N ARG A 27 7.65 5.41 -2.42
CA ARG A 27 8.35 5.93 -3.60
C ARG A 27 9.67 5.19 -3.83
N GLN A 28 10.54 5.10 -2.82
CA GLN A 28 11.84 4.42 -2.97
C GLN A 28 11.68 2.96 -3.38
N PHE A 29 10.70 2.25 -2.82
CA PHE A 29 10.41 0.86 -3.16
C PHE A 29 9.84 0.72 -4.59
N SER A 30 8.95 1.64 -4.99
CA SER A 30 8.44 1.74 -6.36
C SER A 30 9.56 1.95 -7.37
N ASP A 31 10.40 2.96 -7.14
CA ASP A 31 11.51 3.33 -8.02
C ASP A 31 12.54 2.19 -8.12
N THR A 32 12.90 1.57 -6.99
CA THR A 32 13.91 0.51 -6.93
C THR A 32 13.48 -0.74 -7.69
N TYR A 33 12.20 -1.13 -7.56
CA TYR A 33 11.68 -2.39 -8.08
C TYR A 33 10.77 -2.24 -9.30
N SER A 34 10.68 -1.03 -9.85
CA SER A 34 9.85 -0.67 -11.00
C SER A 34 8.38 -1.10 -10.83
N LEU A 35 7.81 -0.86 -9.64
CA LEU A 35 6.43 -1.19 -9.31
C LEU A 35 5.53 0.02 -9.53
N PRO A 36 4.37 -0.12 -10.21
CA PRO A 36 3.35 0.92 -10.21
C PRO A 36 2.98 1.35 -8.79
N ARG A 37 2.89 2.66 -8.56
CA ARG A 37 2.49 3.24 -7.28
C ARG A 37 1.26 4.13 -7.49
N ILE A 38 0.22 3.89 -6.70
CA ILE A 38 -0.93 4.79 -6.57
C ILE A 38 -0.84 5.51 -5.23
N SER A 39 -1.12 6.82 -5.21
CA SER A 39 -0.98 7.65 -4.02
C SER A 39 -2.21 8.50 -3.80
N GLU A 40 -2.84 8.36 -2.63
CA GLU A 40 -4.01 9.17 -2.25
C GLU A 40 -3.69 10.65 -2.23
N GLU A 41 -2.52 11.00 -1.70
CA GLU A 41 -2.11 12.39 -1.51
C GLU A 41 -1.88 13.08 -2.85
N VAL A 42 -1.34 12.35 -3.84
CA VAL A 42 -1.23 12.85 -5.23
C VAL A 42 -2.63 13.02 -5.83
N ILE A 43 -3.49 12.01 -5.75
CA ILE A 43 -4.85 12.11 -6.31
C ILE A 43 -5.62 13.27 -5.67
N ARG A 44 -5.55 13.44 -4.35
CA ARG A 44 -6.18 14.56 -3.63
C ARG A 44 -5.66 15.90 -4.10
N TYR A 45 -4.35 16.03 -4.25
CA TYR A 45 -3.73 17.27 -4.73
C TYR A 45 -4.18 17.63 -6.15
N GLU A 46 -4.31 16.65 -7.04
CA GLU A 46 -4.75 16.90 -8.43
C GLU A 46 -6.26 17.14 -8.54
N LEU A 47 -7.08 16.55 -7.67
CA LEU A 47 -8.54 16.68 -7.72
C LEU A 47 -9.07 17.92 -7.00
N PHE A 48 -8.38 18.42 -5.96
CA PHE A 48 -8.89 19.50 -5.12
C PHE A 48 -7.86 20.62 -4.99
N GLU A 49 -8.20 21.80 -5.51
CA GLU A 49 -7.39 23.02 -5.37
C GLU A 49 -7.23 23.42 -3.89
N SER A 50 -8.30 23.26 -3.10
CA SER A 50 -8.34 23.55 -1.65
C SER A 50 -9.09 22.42 -0.91
N PRO A 51 -8.42 21.32 -0.54
CA PRO A 51 -9.09 20.20 0.10
C PRO A 51 -9.59 20.58 1.49
N SER A 52 -10.87 20.32 1.73
CA SER A 52 -11.58 20.53 3.00
C SER A 52 -11.54 19.30 3.92
N PHE A 53 -11.10 18.14 3.40
CA PHE A 53 -11.01 16.88 4.14
C PHE A 53 -12.34 16.41 4.73
N ASN A 54 -13.45 16.75 4.08
CA ASN A 54 -14.78 16.30 4.46
C ASN A 54 -15.06 14.86 3.97
N ASN A 55 -16.24 14.34 4.34
CA ASN A 55 -16.63 12.99 3.95
C ASN A 55 -16.87 12.86 2.44
N ASP A 56 -17.45 13.88 1.80
CA ASP A 56 -17.74 13.86 0.35
C ASP A 56 -16.45 13.77 -0.48
N GLU A 57 -15.42 14.54 -0.13
CA GLU A 57 -14.09 14.46 -0.73
C GLU A 57 -13.46 13.09 -0.51
N SER A 58 -13.59 12.55 0.70
CA SER A 58 -13.05 11.24 1.05
C SER A 58 -13.71 10.12 0.24
N ASP A 59 -15.03 10.20 0.04
CA ASP A 59 -15.81 9.27 -0.77
C ASP A 59 -15.43 9.35 -2.26
N ILE A 60 -15.25 10.57 -2.80
CA ILE A 60 -14.77 10.78 -4.18
C ILE A 60 -13.37 10.18 -4.34
N LEU A 61 -12.46 10.45 -3.41
CA LEU A 61 -11.09 9.95 -3.47
C LEU A 61 -11.03 8.44 -3.41
N GLU A 62 -11.81 7.83 -2.52
CA GLU A 62 -11.87 6.38 -2.42
C GLU A 62 -12.35 5.78 -3.74
N ARG A 63 -13.43 6.31 -4.34
CA ARG A 63 -13.93 5.82 -5.63
C ARG A 63 -12.90 5.94 -6.75
N VAL A 64 -12.26 7.10 -6.89
CA VAL A 64 -11.24 7.34 -7.91
C VAL A 64 -10.03 6.42 -7.71
N MET A 65 -9.57 6.28 -6.47
CA MET A 65 -8.44 5.41 -6.16
C MET A 65 -8.76 3.94 -6.43
N PHE A 66 -9.92 3.44 -5.99
CA PHE A 66 -10.30 2.05 -6.22
C PHE A 66 -10.52 1.76 -7.71
N TYR A 67 -11.05 2.71 -8.48
CA TYR A 67 -11.15 2.60 -9.93
C TYR A 67 -9.77 2.51 -10.58
N ALA A 68 -8.88 3.46 -10.29
CA ALA A 68 -7.53 3.47 -10.84
C ALA A 68 -6.73 2.22 -10.43
N LEU A 69 -6.91 1.75 -9.20
CA LEU A 69 -6.28 0.53 -8.73
C LEU A 69 -6.79 -0.72 -9.46
N ALA A 70 -8.10 -0.81 -9.72
CA ALA A 70 -8.67 -1.90 -10.49
C ALA A 70 -8.13 -1.94 -11.93
N GLU A 71 -7.95 -0.78 -12.56
CA GLU A 71 -7.30 -0.68 -13.88
C GLU A 71 -5.83 -1.10 -13.83
N LEU A 72 -5.07 -0.65 -12.82
CA LEU A 72 -3.68 -1.08 -12.62
C LEU A 72 -3.57 -2.59 -12.41
N MET A 73 -4.50 -3.20 -11.68
CA MET A 73 -4.51 -4.65 -11.43
C MET A 73 -4.68 -5.48 -12.72
N LYS A 74 -5.29 -4.95 -13.78
CA LYS A 74 -5.40 -5.65 -15.06
C LYS A 74 -4.05 -5.87 -15.74
N THR A 75 -3.03 -5.11 -15.37
CA THR A 75 -1.67 -5.26 -15.90
C THR A 75 -0.95 -6.50 -15.37
N GLY A 76 -1.45 -7.11 -14.29
CA GLY A 76 -0.79 -8.24 -13.61
C GLY A 76 0.50 -7.87 -12.88
N SER A 77 0.87 -6.59 -12.82
CA SER A 77 2.04 -6.12 -12.07
C SER A 77 1.73 -6.00 -10.58
N SER A 78 2.71 -6.27 -9.71
CA SER A 78 2.61 -5.94 -8.28
C SER A 78 2.54 -4.42 -8.09
N ILE A 79 1.70 -3.94 -7.18
CA ILE A 79 1.37 -2.50 -7.05
C ILE A 79 1.62 -2.04 -5.61
N ILE A 80 2.11 -0.82 -5.45
CA ILE A 80 2.18 -0.13 -4.16
C ILE A 80 0.99 0.81 -4.02
N CYS A 81 0.26 0.68 -2.92
CA CYS A 81 -0.86 1.54 -2.56
C CYS A 81 -0.46 2.42 -1.36
N ASP A 82 -0.20 3.69 -1.64
CA ASP A 82 0.26 4.71 -0.70
C ASP A 82 -0.90 5.65 -0.31
N ALA A 83 -1.70 5.20 0.65
CA ALA A 83 -2.91 5.89 1.06
C ALA A 83 -3.18 5.76 2.57
N ALA A 84 -4.16 6.50 3.07
CA ALA A 84 -4.58 6.49 4.46
C ALA A 84 -5.45 5.27 4.78
N PHE A 85 -4.84 4.08 4.88
CA PHE A 85 -5.52 2.83 5.29
C PHE A 85 -5.59 2.66 6.82
N MET A 86 -6.18 3.65 7.48
CA MET A 86 -6.11 3.78 8.95
C MET A 86 -7.11 2.88 9.66
N LYS A 87 -8.23 2.53 9.01
CA LYS A 87 -9.28 1.66 9.56
C LYS A 87 -9.20 0.26 8.96
N LEU A 88 -9.57 -0.75 9.75
CA LEU A 88 -9.67 -2.14 9.30
C LEU A 88 -10.67 -2.29 8.17
N ALA A 89 -11.79 -1.56 8.20
CA ALA A 89 -12.81 -1.59 7.14
C ALA A 89 -12.23 -1.20 5.77
N GLN A 90 -11.42 -0.13 5.72
CA GLN A 90 -10.75 0.33 4.50
C GLN A 90 -9.78 -0.74 3.96
N ARG A 91 -8.98 -1.35 4.85
CA ARG A 91 -8.05 -2.43 4.48
C ARG A 91 -8.79 -3.66 3.97
N LYS A 92 -9.87 -4.08 4.63
CA LYS A 92 -10.72 -5.21 4.20
C LYS A 92 -11.26 -5.00 2.80
N ARG A 93 -11.80 -3.82 2.49
CA ARG A 93 -12.30 -3.49 1.15
C ARG A 93 -11.22 -3.66 0.08
N LEU A 94 -9.99 -3.21 0.37
CA LEU A 94 -8.85 -3.40 -0.52
C LEU A 94 -8.43 -4.88 -0.62
N TYR A 95 -8.43 -5.63 0.48
CA TYR A 95 -8.13 -7.06 0.47
C TYR A 95 -9.13 -7.86 -0.38
N GLU A 96 -10.41 -7.51 -0.31
CA GLU A 96 -11.46 -8.13 -1.12
C GLU A 96 -11.27 -7.83 -2.61
N LEU A 97 -10.95 -6.57 -2.96
CA LEU A 97 -10.64 -6.19 -4.34
C LEU A 97 -9.42 -6.99 -4.87
N ALA A 98 -8.33 -7.00 -4.10
CA ALA A 98 -7.11 -7.72 -4.47
C ALA A 98 -7.38 -9.23 -4.65
N THR A 99 -8.11 -9.85 -3.73
CA THR A 99 -8.45 -11.28 -3.79
C THR A 99 -9.26 -11.60 -5.05
N LYS A 100 -10.27 -10.78 -5.38
CA LYS A 100 -11.07 -10.93 -6.61
C LYS A 100 -10.24 -10.79 -7.88
N ALA A 101 -9.20 -9.95 -7.85
CA ALA A 101 -8.28 -9.76 -8.97
C ALA A 101 -7.16 -10.82 -9.03
N GLY A 102 -7.11 -11.79 -8.10
CA GLY A 102 -6.05 -12.81 -8.03
C GLY A 102 -4.73 -12.31 -7.46
N TYR A 103 -4.75 -11.20 -6.72
CA TYR A 103 -3.60 -10.60 -6.06
C TYR A 103 -3.47 -11.09 -4.61
N ARG A 104 -2.23 -11.21 -4.14
CA ARG A 104 -1.93 -11.26 -2.71
C ARG A 104 -1.89 -9.86 -2.11
N THR A 105 -1.90 -9.78 -0.79
CA THR A 105 -1.80 -8.50 -0.07
C THR A 105 -0.71 -8.57 0.99
N LEU A 106 -0.03 -7.43 1.20
CA LEU A 106 0.89 -7.22 2.29
C LEU A 106 0.73 -5.79 2.82
N THR A 107 0.49 -5.66 4.12
CA THR A 107 0.43 -4.38 4.80
C THR A 107 1.77 -4.06 5.47
N VAL A 108 2.48 -3.07 4.93
CA VAL A 108 3.70 -2.51 5.49
C VAL A 108 3.34 -1.35 6.40
N TRP A 109 3.41 -1.59 7.70
CA TRP A 109 3.18 -0.57 8.72
C TRP A 109 4.47 0.15 9.08
N VAL A 110 4.61 1.37 8.57
CA VAL A 110 5.76 2.24 8.84
C VAL A 110 5.55 2.99 10.15
N GLN A 111 6.33 2.65 11.17
CA GLN A 111 6.25 3.21 12.51
C GLN A 111 7.40 4.18 12.79
N THR A 112 7.09 5.22 13.55
CA THR A 112 8.04 6.20 14.10
C THR A 112 7.41 6.74 15.39
N ASP A 113 8.21 7.23 16.34
CA ASP A 113 7.67 7.83 17.56
C ASP A 113 6.76 9.03 17.23
N LEU A 114 5.81 9.29 18.12
CA LEU A 114 4.78 10.31 17.92
C LEU A 114 5.37 11.72 17.83
N VAL A 115 6.44 12.01 18.57
CA VAL A 115 7.08 13.33 18.58
C VAL A 115 7.71 13.63 17.22
N THR A 116 8.49 12.68 16.70
CA THR A 116 9.12 12.78 15.38
C THR A 116 8.06 12.83 14.27
N SER A 117 7.02 12.00 14.37
CA SER A 117 5.91 11.97 13.39
C SER A 117 5.15 13.31 13.36
N ALA A 118 4.82 13.88 14.52
CA ALA A 118 4.19 15.19 14.65
C ALA A 118 5.07 16.33 14.11
N THR A 119 6.36 16.30 14.42
CA THR A 119 7.32 17.31 13.94
C THR A 119 7.46 17.26 12.42
N ARG A 120 7.57 16.07 11.83
CA ARG A 120 7.67 15.89 10.37
C ARG A 120 6.36 16.23 9.64
N SER A 121 5.21 16.00 10.26
CA SER A 121 3.90 16.29 9.64
C SER A 121 3.48 17.75 9.73
N SER A 122 3.97 18.48 10.74
CA SER A 122 3.75 19.93 10.87
C SER A 122 4.71 20.78 10.01
N ARG A 123 5.85 20.22 9.60
CA ARG A 123 6.88 20.88 8.80
C ARG A 123 7.13 20.14 7.49
N ARG A 124 6.15 20.13 6.58
CA ARG A 124 6.31 19.54 5.25
C ARG A 124 7.09 20.49 4.34
N ASP A 125 8.32 20.13 4.00
CA ASP A 125 9.10 20.88 3.02
C ASP A 125 8.62 20.55 1.60
N LYS A 126 7.90 21.47 0.96
CA LYS A 126 7.37 21.30 -0.39
C LYS A 126 8.45 21.10 -1.47
N ARG A 127 9.71 21.42 -1.18
CA ARG A 127 10.86 21.15 -2.06
C ARG A 127 11.26 19.68 -2.04
N SER A 128 10.89 18.94 -1.00
CA SER A 128 11.06 17.49 -0.95
C SER A 128 10.06 16.81 -1.89
N VAL A 129 10.56 15.90 -2.73
CA VAL A 129 9.73 15.08 -3.63
C VAL A 129 8.62 14.37 -2.85
N ASP A 130 8.93 13.89 -1.65
CA ASP A 130 8.00 13.15 -0.78
C ASP A 130 7.00 14.05 -0.06
N SER A 131 7.06 15.37 -0.23
CA SER A 131 6.18 16.33 0.45
C SER A 131 5.56 17.36 -0.50
N LYS A 132 5.90 17.32 -1.80
CA LYS A 132 5.33 18.20 -2.85
C LYS A 132 3.80 18.27 -2.79
N HIS A 133 3.14 17.11 -2.71
CA HIS A 133 1.67 17.00 -2.68
C HIS A 133 1.08 17.04 -1.27
N SER A 134 1.91 17.15 -0.22
CA SER A 134 1.47 16.96 1.16
C SER A 134 0.92 18.19 1.84
N PHE A 135 -0.08 18.03 2.69
CA PHE A 135 -0.65 19.12 3.48
C PHE A 135 0.01 19.17 4.86
N ASN A 136 0.23 20.37 5.39
CA ASN A 136 0.69 20.53 6.77
C ASN A 136 -0.43 20.14 7.72
N LEU A 137 -0.09 19.39 8.77
CA LEU A 137 -1.05 19.02 9.80
C LEU A 137 -0.83 19.86 11.06
N ASP A 138 -1.91 20.47 11.54
CA ASP A 138 -1.93 21.05 12.88
C ASP A 138 -1.92 19.94 13.96
N LYS A 139 -1.65 20.35 15.19
CA LYS A 139 -1.51 19.43 16.34
C LYS A 139 -2.82 18.73 16.69
N SER A 140 -3.97 19.37 16.51
CA SER A 140 -5.29 18.80 16.81
C SER A 140 -5.67 17.73 15.79
N THR A 141 -5.48 18.02 14.50
CA THR A 141 -5.68 17.07 13.39
C THR A 141 -4.74 15.88 13.53
N PHE A 142 -3.46 16.10 13.85
CA PHE A 142 -2.52 15.01 14.09
C PHE A 142 -2.97 14.09 15.25
N LYS A 143 -3.40 14.68 16.38
CA LYS A 143 -3.91 13.91 17.52
C LYS A 143 -5.15 13.09 17.16
N TYR A 144 -6.09 13.70 16.44
CA TYR A 144 -7.31 13.03 15.97
C TYR A 144 -6.96 11.82 15.09
N ILE A 145 -6.01 11.97 14.18
CA ILE A 145 -5.54 10.88 13.31
C ILE A 145 -4.90 9.76 14.13
N VAL A 146 -4.04 10.11 15.09
CA VAL A 146 -3.38 9.12 15.97
C VAL A 146 -4.38 8.34 16.80
N SER A 147 -5.40 8.99 17.37
CA SER A 147 -6.42 8.31 18.18
C SER A 147 -7.35 7.39 17.37
N ASN A 148 -7.41 7.59 16.05
CA ASN A 148 -8.30 6.86 15.17
C ASN A 148 -7.63 5.73 14.38
N ILE A 149 -6.32 5.54 14.47
CA ILE A 149 -5.65 4.46 13.74
C ILE A 149 -5.99 3.10 14.37
N GLU A 150 -6.35 2.14 13.53
CA GLU A 150 -6.53 0.74 13.90
C GLU A 150 -5.33 -0.06 13.42
N LYS A 151 -4.61 -0.66 14.38
CA LYS A 151 -3.46 -1.53 14.10
C LYS A 151 -3.89 -2.72 13.23
N PRO A 152 -3.02 -3.25 12.36
CA PRO A 152 -3.27 -4.53 11.72
C PRO A 152 -3.55 -5.63 12.76
N ILE A 153 -4.60 -6.41 12.54
CA ILE A 153 -4.90 -7.60 13.37
C ILE A 153 -4.02 -8.78 12.94
N GLU A 154 -3.90 -9.81 13.78
CA GLU A 154 -3.03 -10.98 13.52
C GLU A 154 -3.36 -11.72 12.21
N LYS A 155 -4.63 -11.69 11.78
CA LYS A 155 -5.07 -12.30 10.52
C LYS A 155 -4.63 -11.52 9.27
N GLU A 156 -4.18 -10.27 9.43
CA GLU A 156 -3.69 -9.47 8.31
C GLU A 156 -2.24 -9.81 8.01
N ASN A 157 -1.94 -10.16 6.75
CA ASN A 157 -0.56 -10.32 6.31
C ASN A 157 0.15 -8.97 6.37
N SER A 158 0.93 -8.75 7.42
CA SER A 158 1.54 -7.46 7.71
C SER A 158 2.98 -7.57 8.20
N ILE A 159 3.72 -6.47 8.09
CA ILE A 159 5.05 -6.29 8.65
C ILE A 159 5.18 -4.87 9.20
N VAL A 160 5.86 -4.73 10.33
CA VAL A 160 6.23 -3.43 10.89
C VAL A 160 7.65 -3.10 10.47
N ILE A 161 7.86 -1.89 9.95
CA ILE A 161 9.19 -1.33 9.69
C ILE A 161 9.34 0.02 10.39
N SER A 162 10.57 0.37 10.78
CA SER A 162 10.86 1.67 11.37
C SER A 162 11.15 2.72 10.30
N GLY A 163 10.42 3.83 10.34
CA GLY A 163 10.63 5.05 9.56
C GLY A 163 11.87 5.86 9.95
N LYS A 164 12.66 5.37 10.90
CA LYS A 164 14.00 5.90 11.23
C LYS A 164 15.14 5.10 10.61
N HIS A 165 14.88 3.89 10.11
CA HIS A 165 15.92 3.08 9.47
C HIS A 165 16.15 3.52 8.02
N PRO A 166 17.38 3.37 7.50
CA PRO A 166 17.66 3.59 6.09
C PRO A 166 16.78 2.72 5.19
N PHE A 167 16.43 3.23 4.01
CA PHE A 167 15.60 2.53 3.02
C PHE A 167 16.10 1.10 2.73
N LYS A 168 17.42 0.88 2.63
CA LYS A 168 17.99 -0.45 2.40
C LYS A 168 17.52 -1.48 3.44
N ASN A 169 17.50 -1.13 4.72
CA ASN A 169 17.09 -2.03 5.79
C ASN A 169 15.56 -2.25 5.76
N GLN A 170 14.79 -1.20 5.49
CA GLN A 170 13.34 -1.30 5.31
C GLN A 170 12.99 -2.24 4.15
N SER A 171 13.65 -2.05 3.00
CA SER A 171 13.46 -2.85 1.80
C SER A 171 13.78 -4.33 2.04
N ILE A 172 14.93 -4.63 2.67
CA ILE A 172 15.31 -6.01 3.02
C ILE A 172 14.26 -6.67 3.91
N ALA A 173 13.74 -5.97 4.92
CA ALA A 173 12.72 -6.51 5.81
C ALA A 173 11.42 -6.85 5.05
N VAL A 174 10.97 -5.95 4.17
CA VAL A 174 9.77 -6.17 3.35
C VAL A 174 9.98 -7.31 2.35
N LEU A 175 11.13 -7.38 1.68
CA LEU A 175 11.47 -8.48 0.78
C LEU A 175 11.48 -9.83 1.51
N LYS A 176 12.09 -9.92 2.70
CA LYS A 176 12.06 -11.14 3.51
C LYS A 176 10.65 -11.58 3.84
N LYS A 177 9.76 -10.64 4.19
CA LYS A 177 8.34 -10.93 4.45
C LYS A 177 7.61 -11.39 3.20
N ILE A 178 7.87 -10.76 2.05
CA ILE A 178 7.35 -11.22 0.76
C ILE A 178 7.83 -12.65 0.52
N THR A 179 9.12 -12.94 0.61
CA THR A 179 9.67 -14.29 0.41
C THR A 179 8.99 -15.32 1.32
N SER A 180 8.86 -15.08 2.64
CA SER A 180 8.18 -16.02 3.53
C SER A 180 6.71 -16.23 3.15
N THR A 181 5.99 -15.14 2.81
CA THR A 181 4.59 -15.21 2.34
C THR A 181 4.44 -16.13 1.12
N TYR A 182 5.38 -16.08 0.17
CA TYR A 182 5.32 -16.90 -1.05
C TYR A 182 5.77 -18.34 -0.79
N SER A 183 6.80 -18.56 0.04
CA SER A 183 7.26 -19.89 0.41
C SER A 183 6.22 -20.69 1.20
N GLU A 184 5.58 -20.09 2.20
CA GLU A 184 4.52 -20.74 3.01
C GLU A 184 3.37 -21.23 2.13
N ALA A 185 3.00 -20.43 1.12
CA ALA A 185 1.94 -20.80 0.19
C ALA A 185 2.34 -21.90 -0.81
N LEU A 186 3.62 -22.05 -1.14
CA LEU A 186 4.10 -23.18 -1.94
C LEU A 186 4.03 -24.46 -1.10
N VAL A 187 4.52 -24.43 0.13
CA VAL A 187 4.45 -25.56 1.08
C VAL A 187 3.01 -26.05 1.26
N ASN A 188 2.08 -25.13 1.51
CA ASN A 188 0.68 -25.46 1.72
C ASN A 188 -0.03 -26.02 0.47
N LYS A 189 0.49 -25.75 -0.74
CA LYS A 189 -0.09 -26.26 -1.99
C LYS A 189 0.49 -27.61 -2.42
N THR A 190 1.75 -27.92 -2.11
CA THR A 190 2.43 -29.09 -2.67
C THR A 190 2.78 -30.17 -1.64
N GLY A 191 2.72 -29.90 -0.33
CA GLY A 191 3.11 -30.86 0.73
C GLY A 191 4.59 -31.26 0.74
N VAL A 192 5.31 -31.03 -0.37
CA VAL A 192 6.74 -31.25 -0.60
C VAL A 192 7.25 -30.09 -1.44
N VAL A 193 8.29 -29.41 -0.97
CA VAL A 193 8.93 -28.30 -1.70
C VAL A 193 9.98 -28.90 -2.65
N ASN A 194 9.82 -28.72 -3.96
CA ASN A 194 10.94 -28.83 -4.89
C ASN A 194 11.46 -27.41 -5.20
N PRO A 195 12.65 -27.02 -4.69
CA PRO A 195 13.20 -25.67 -4.88
C PRO A 195 13.57 -25.32 -6.34
N LEU A 196 13.48 -26.28 -7.27
CA LEU A 196 13.88 -26.14 -8.68
C LEU A 196 12.70 -26.18 -9.66
N ALA A 197 11.44 -26.17 -9.20
CA ALA A 197 10.29 -26.17 -10.09
C ALA A 197 10.00 -24.77 -10.66
N ASP A 198 9.82 -24.67 -11.97
CA ASP A 198 9.47 -23.43 -12.66
C ASP A 198 8.16 -22.81 -12.11
N PRO A 199 8.07 -21.48 -12.00
CA PRO A 199 6.87 -20.81 -11.49
C PRO A 199 5.68 -21.06 -12.43
N VAL A 200 4.65 -21.72 -11.90
CA VAL A 200 3.37 -21.93 -12.59
C VAL A 200 2.69 -20.57 -12.80
N LYS A 201 2.61 -20.11 -14.06
CA LYS A 201 1.84 -18.91 -14.43
C LYS A 201 0.35 -19.12 -14.06
N PRO A 202 -0.31 -18.15 -13.39
CA PRO A 202 -1.73 -18.21 -13.14
C PRO A 202 -2.45 -18.13 -14.47
N SER A 203 -3.22 -19.17 -14.80
CA SER A 203 -4.20 -19.12 -15.86
C SER A 203 -5.33 -18.17 -15.45
N LEU A 204 -5.60 -17.15 -16.26
CA LEU A 204 -6.82 -16.36 -16.14
C LEU A 204 -8.01 -17.31 -16.26
N SER A 205 -8.84 -17.41 -15.23
CA SER A 205 -10.09 -18.17 -15.35
C SER A 205 -10.97 -17.47 -16.39
N ARG A 206 -11.29 -18.18 -17.47
CA ARG A 206 -12.29 -17.76 -18.47
C ARG A 206 -13.67 -17.81 -17.82
N SER A 207 -14.01 -16.86 -16.95
CA SER A 207 -15.39 -16.63 -16.52
C SER A 207 -15.62 -15.20 -16.06
N ILE A 208 -15.50 -14.25 -16.99
CA ILE A 208 -16.24 -13.00 -16.90
C ILE A 208 -16.88 -12.78 -18.27
N LYS A 209 -17.90 -13.60 -18.58
CA LYS A 209 -18.92 -13.20 -19.55
C LYS A 209 -19.95 -12.37 -18.79
N THR A 210 -19.88 -11.06 -19.04
CA THR A 210 -21.02 -10.16 -19.26
C THR A 210 -22.19 -10.24 -18.27
N LYS A 211 -22.33 -9.21 -17.42
CA LYS A 211 -23.63 -8.64 -17.02
C LYS A 211 -23.42 -7.29 -16.32
N PHE A 212 -23.29 -6.24 -17.14
CA PHE A 212 -23.63 -4.87 -16.75
C PHE A 212 -24.23 -4.19 -17.99
N VAL A 213 -25.47 -4.58 -18.28
CA VAL A 213 -26.47 -3.73 -18.94
C VAL A 213 -27.80 -4.10 -18.30
N GLN A 214 -28.24 -3.26 -17.36
CA GLN A 214 -29.63 -2.82 -17.13
C GLN A 214 -29.62 -1.85 -15.95
#